data_AF-A0A932SS58-F1
#
_entry.id   AF-A0A932SS58-F1
#
_cell.length_a   1.000
_cell.length_b   1.000
_cell.length_c   1.000
_cell.angle_alpha   90.00
_cell.angle_beta   90.00
_cell.angle_gamma   90.00
#
_symmetry.space_group_name_H-M   'P 1'
#
loop_
_entity.id
_entity.type
_entity.pdbx_description
1 polymer ?
#
loop_
_entity_poly.entity_id
_entity_poly.type
_entity_poly.pdbx_seq_one_letter_code
_entity_poly.pdbx_strand_id
1 'polypeptide(L)'
;MAGRPAAYVLDSFALLAYLEGEAGMPRVRSVLAGAQARRHTVYLSLINLGEALSITERERGLVAARRTLGAVDQLPLEIVPVSRATVLEAAHITARFPIAYADAFAVVAAQDRGGIVMTGDPEFGPLAAAGLVHVEWLPRRRS
;
A
#
# COMPACT_ATOMS: atom_id res chain seq x y z
N MET A 1 24.53 5.17 9.33
CA MET A 1 23.92 4.73 8.05
C MET A 1 22.61 4.06 8.40
N ALA A 2 21.46 4.64 8.04
CA ALA A 2 20.18 3.98 8.30
C ALA A 2 20.13 2.68 7.47
N GLY A 3 19.87 1.55 8.13
CA GLY A 3 19.77 0.25 7.47
C GLY A 3 18.64 0.25 6.44
N ARG A 4 18.74 -0.63 5.42
CA ARG A 4 17.62 -0.84 4.49
C ARG A 4 16.38 -1.32 5.29
N PRO A 5 15.17 -0.85 4.95
CA PRO A 5 13.95 -1.29 5.63
C PRO A 5 13.77 -2.80 5.49
N ALA A 6 13.37 -3.47 6.58
CA ALA A 6 13.10 -4.91 6.55
C ALA A 6 11.77 -5.25 5.84
N ALA A 7 10.85 -4.28 5.79
CA ALA A 7 9.52 -4.44 5.23
C ALA A 7 9.00 -3.15 4.57
N TYR A 8 8.22 -3.34 3.51
CA TYR A 8 7.42 -2.30 2.85
C TYR A 8 5.95 -2.69 2.83
N VAL A 9 5.07 -1.71 2.89
CA VAL A 9 3.62 -1.88 2.73
C VAL A 9 3.19 -1.04 1.53
N LEU A 10 2.53 -1.68 0.56
CA LEU A 10 1.89 -0.97 -0.54
C LEU A 10 0.44 -0.67 -0.15
N ASP A 11 0.03 0.58 -0.32
CA ASP A 11 -1.39 0.93 -0.39
C ASP A 11 -1.92 0.76 -1.83
N SER A 12 -3.19 1.14 -2.04
CA SER A 12 -3.81 1.06 -3.37
C SER A 12 -3.14 2.03 -4.36
N PHE A 13 -2.70 3.22 -3.90
CA PHE A 13 -1.97 4.19 -4.71
C PHE A 13 -0.68 3.59 -5.29
N ALA A 14 0.19 3.03 -4.45
CA ALA A 14 1.46 2.46 -4.88
C ALA A 14 1.27 1.24 -5.80
N LEU A 15 0.26 0.43 -5.51
CA LEU A 15 -0.08 -0.72 -6.34
C LEU A 15 -0.53 -0.29 -7.74
N LEU A 16 -1.47 0.66 -7.83
CA LEU A 16 -1.96 1.18 -9.11
C LEU A 16 -0.85 1.91 -9.86
N ALA A 17 -0.03 2.71 -9.18
CA ALA A 17 1.12 3.37 -9.79
C ALA A 17 2.03 2.36 -10.50
N TYR A 18 2.31 1.21 -9.88
CA TYR A 18 3.09 0.13 -10.48
C TYR A 18 2.40 -0.52 -11.68
N LEU A 19 1.13 -0.92 -11.53
CA LEU A 19 0.38 -1.65 -12.55
C LEU A 19 0.08 -0.79 -13.79
N GLU A 20 -0.07 0.51 -13.60
CA GLU A 20 -0.44 1.45 -14.67
C GLU A 20 0.76 2.19 -15.28
N GLY A 21 1.98 1.91 -14.79
CA GLY A 21 3.19 2.53 -15.33
C GLY A 21 3.31 4.02 -15.00
N GLU A 22 2.79 4.46 -13.85
CA GLU A 22 2.84 5.85 -13.42
C GLU A 22 4.22 6.26 -12.91
N ALA A 23 4.39 7.54 -12.55
CA ALA A 23 5.65 8.09 -12.07
C ALA A 23 6.24 7.34 -10.86
N GLY A 24 5.40 6.75 -9.99
CA GLY A 24 5.84 5.94 -8.86
C GLY A 24 6.31 4.53 -9.23
N MET A 25 5.98 4.03 -10.42
CA MET A 25 6.25 2.66 -10.86
C MET A 25 7.71 2.23 -10.75
N PRO A 26 8.72 3.04 -11.18
CA PRO A 26 10.11 2.61 -11.13
C PRO A 26 10.55 2.27 -9.69
N ARG A 27 10.04 3.00 -8.70
CA ARG A 27 10.40 2.78 -7.31
C ARG A 27 9.71 1.55 -6.72
N VAL A 28 8.41 1.39 -6.96
CA VAL A 28 7.67 0.18 -6.52
C VAL A 28 8.25 -1.08 -7.17
N ARG A 29 8.62 -1.02 -8.45
CA ARG A 29 9.32 -2.11 -9.16
C ARG A 29 10.64 -2.48 -8.50
N SER A 30 11.43 -1.48 -8.10
CA SER A 30 12.70 -1.70 -7.38
C SER A 30 12.50 -2.39 -6.03
N VAL A 31 11.45 -2.01 -5.31
CA VAL A 31 11.05 -2.64 -4.03
C VAL A 31 10.59 -4.08 -4.25
N LEU A 32 9.71 -4.35 -5.21
CA LEU A 32 9.27 -5.72 -5.52
C LEU A 32 10.44 -6.61 -5.97
N ALA A 33 11.36 -6.10 -6.80
CA ALA A 33 12.56 -6.83 -7.19
C ALA A 33 13.47 -7.14 -5.99
N GLY A 34 13.51 -6.26 -4.98
CA GLY A 34 14.19 -6.53 -3.72
C GLY A 34 13.53 -7.65 -2.90
N ALA A 35 12.20 -7.72 -2.89
CA ALA A 35 11.47 -8.79 -2.24
C ALA A 35 11.70 -10.14 -2.93
N GLN A 36 11.66 -10.18 -4.27
CA GLN A 36 12.03 -11.36 -5.06
C GLN A 36 13.45 -11.86 -4.72
N ALA A 37 14.38 -10.94 -4.50
CA ALA A 37 15.75 -11.23 -4.10
C ALA A 37 15.93 -11.46 -2.59
N ARG A 38 14.84 -11.59 -1.81
CA ARG A 38 14.84 -11.84 -0.35
C ARG A 38 15.60 -10.79 0.47
N ARG A 39 15.64 -9.53 0.01
CA ARG A 39 16.30 -8.42 0.72
C ARG A 39 15.42 -7.77 1.78
N HIS A 40 14.10 -7.88 1.62
CA HIS A 40 13.05 -7.35 2.49
C HIS A 40 11.73 -8.04 2.12
N THR A 41 10.66 -7.78 2.88
CA THR A 41 9.31 -8.28 2.57
C THR A 41 8.42 -7.14 2.06
N VAL A 42 7.45 -7.45 1.20
CA VAL A 42 6.44 -6.49 0.74
C VAL A 42 5.07 -7.03 1.13
N TYR A 43 4.26 -6.16 1.71
CA TYR A 43 2.92 -6.47 2.17
C TYR A 43 1.90 -5.62 1.42
N LEU A 44 0.70 -6.17 1.25
CA LEU A 44 -0.49 -5.48 0.77
C LEU A 44 -1.66 -5.88 1.66
N SER A 45 -2.39 -4.93 2.24
CA SER A 45 -3.63 -5.29 2.95
C SER A 45 -4.67 -5.81 1.97
N LEU A 46 -5.43 -6.84 2.36
CA LEU A 46 -6.59 -7.32 1.60
C LEU A 46 -7.60 -6.20 1.31
N ILE A 47 -7.72 -5.20 2.20
CA ILE A 47 -8.59 -4.03 1.98
C ILE A 47 -8.05 -3.15 0.84
N ASN A 48 -6.74 -2.86 0.82
CA ASN A 48 -6.15 -2.05 -0.25
C ASN A 48 -6.13 -2.80 -1.60
N LEU A 49 -6.03 -4.14 -1.60
CA LEU A 49 -6.30 -4.93 -2.81
C LEU A 49 -7.74 -4.70 -3.30
N GLY A 50 -8.73 -4.81 -2.42
CA GLY A 50 -10.13 -4.57 -2.77
C GLY A 50 -10.38 -3.16 -3.31
N GLU A 51 -9.75 -2.15 -2.72
CA GLU A 51 -9.81 -0.77 -3.19
C GLU A 51 -9.21 -0.60 -4.59
N ALA A 52 -8.02 -1.16 -4.85
CA ALA A 52 -7.40 -1.10 -6.18
C ALA A 52 -8.26 -1.80 -7.24
N LEU A 53 -8.88 -2.94 -6.91
CA LEU A 53 -9.82 -3.63 -7.80
C LEU A 53 -11.08 -2.80 -8.07
N SER A 54 -11.64 -2.18 -7.04
CA SER A 54 -12.80 -1.28 -7.14
C SER A 54 -12.50 -0.07 -8.04
N ILE A 55 -11.37 0.59 -7.83
CA ILE A 55 -10.91 1.70 -8.68
C ILE A 55 -10.77 1.23 -10.13
N THR A 56 -10.05 0.12 -10.35
CA THR A 56 -9.84 -0.43 -11.69
C THR A 56 -11.17 -0.77 -12.38
N GLU A 57 -12.10 -1.40 -11.67
CA GLU A 57 -13.40 -1.77 -12.22
C GLU A 57 -14.25 -0.55 -12.57
N ARG A 58 -14.28 0.46 -11.70
CA ARG A 58 -15.03 1.69 -11.95
C ARG A 58 -14.50 2.46 -13.15
N GLU A 59 -13.19 2.44 -13.38
CA GLU A 59 -12.57 3.18 -14.49
C GLU A 59 -12.51 2.39 -15.80
N ARG A 60 -12.34 1.06 -15.74
CA ARG A 60 -11.95 0.23 -16.90
C ARG A 60 -12.77 -1.06 -17.03
N GLY A 61 -13.72 -1.29 -16.14
CA GLY A 61 -14.62 -2.44 -16.15
C GLY A 61 -14.04 -3.73 -15.54
N LEU A 62 -14.92 -4.70 -15.33
CA LEU A 62 -14.64 -5.94 -14.62
C LEU A 62 -13.51 -6.79 -15.23
N VAL A 63 -13.36 -6.77 -16.57
CA VAL A 63 -12.29 -7.51 -17.25
C VAL A 63 -10.92 -6.95 -16.87
N ALA A 64 -10.78 -5.63 -16.75
CA ALA A 64 -9.54 -5.00 -16.31
C ALA A 64 -9.25 -5.33 -14.85
N ALA A 65 -10.25 -5.26 -13.96
CA ALA A 65 -10.09 -5.62 -12.55
C ALA A 65 -9.63 -7.08 -12.35
N ARG A 66 -10.18 -8.03 -13.12
CA ARG A 66 -9.73 -9.44 -13.08
C ARG A 66 -8.30 -9.61 -13.56
N ARG A 67 -7.88 -8.85 -14.59
CA ARG A 67 -6.47 -8.84 -15.04
C ARG A 67 -5.55 -8.25 -13.98
N THR A 68 -5.99 -7.19 -13.31
CA THR A 68 -5.29 -6.61 -12.15
C THR A 68 -5.10 -7.65 -11.07
N LEU A 69 -6.15 -8.35 -10.62
CA LEU A 69 -6.04 -9.41 -9.62
C LEU A 69 -5.02 -10.48 -10.03
N GLY A 70 -5.14 -11.00 -11.26
CA GLY A 70 -4.19 -12.00 -11.77
C GLY A 70 -2.75 -11.48 -11.84
N ALA A 71 -2.53 -10.19 -12.10
CA ALA A 71 -1.21 -9.58 -12.05
C ALA A 71 -0.68 -9.45 -10.62
N VAL A 72 -1.53 -9.07 -9.66
CA VAL A 72 -1.17 -8.96 -8.23
C VAL A 72 -0.75 -10.32 -7.67
N ASP A 73 -1.48 -11.38 -8.01
CA ASP A 73 -1.20 -12.75 -7.54
C ASP A 73 0.18 -13.27 -7.99
N GLN A 74 0.82 -12.65 -8.99
CA GLN A 74 2.16 -12.98 -9.46
C GLN A 74 3.27 -12.11 -8.85
N LEU A 75 2.91 -11.12 -8.03
CA LEU A 75 3.89 -10.21 -7.42
C LEU A 75 4.57 -10.86 -6.21
N PRO A 76 5.85 -10.54 -5.94
CA PRO A 76 6.57 -11.01 -4.75
C PRO A 76 6.15 -10.21 -3.50
N LEU A 77 4.88 -10.33 -3.11
CA LEU A 77 4.30 -9.70 -1.93
C LEU A 77 3.38 -10.67 -1.17
N GLU A 78 3.12 -10.37 0.10
CA GLU A 78 2.16 -11.09 0.93
C GLU A 78 0.89 -10.24 1.10
N ILE A 79 -0.27 -10.84 0.79
CA ILE A 79 -1.57 -10.22 1.08
C ILE A 79 -1.92 -10.47 2.54
N VAL A 80 -2.01 -9.40 3.33
CA VAL A 80 -2.33 -9.45 4.76
C VAL A 80 -3.84 -9.56 4.94
N PRO A 81 -4.34 -10.60 5.64
CA PRO A 81 -5.77 -10.78 5.85
C PRO A 81 -6.34 -9.76 6.85
N VAL A 82 -7.67 -9.59 6.82
CA VAL A 82 -8.40 -8.74 7.75
C VAL A 82 -8.89 -9.58 8.93
N SER A 83 -8.74 -9.04 10.14
CA SER A 83 -9.25 -9.63 11.37
C SER A 83 -10.08 -8.61 12.14
N ARG A 84 -10.80 -9.06 13.18
CA ARG A 84 -11.51 -8.14 14.07
C ARG A 84 -10.55 -7.14 14.72
N ALA A 85 -9.33 -7.55 15.08
CA ALA A 85 -8.35 -6.67 15.69
C ALA A 85 -7.95 -5.54 14.73
N THR A 86 -7.57 -5.89 13.50
CA THR A 86 -7.13 -4.89 12.49
C THR A 86 -8.25 -3.93 12.11
N VAL A 87 -9.51 -4.39 12.10
CA VAL A 87 -10.69 -3.52 11.91
C VAL A 87 -10.84 -2.51 13.04
N LEU A 88 -10.69 -2.93 14.29
CA LEU A 88 -10.82 -2.02 15.44
C LEU A 88 -9.69 -0.99 15.49
N GLU A 89 -8.47 -1.39 15.13
CA GLU A 89 -7.32 -0.49 15.04
C GLU A 89 -7.47 0.52 13.89
N ALA A 90 -7.89 0.07 12.71
CA ALA A 90 -8.17 0.96 11.58
C ALA A 90 -9.25 1.99 11.95
N ALA A 91 -10.33 1.55 12.61
CA ALA A 91 -11.39 2.45 13.09
C ALA A 91 -10.84 3.50 14.08
N HIS A 92 -9.99 3.09 15.02
CA HIS A 92 -9.36 4.00 15.98
C HIS A 92 -8.44 5.04 15.29
N ILE A 93 -7.69 4.63 14.26
CA ILE A 93 -6.87 5.54 13.45
C ILE A 93 -7.76 6.57 12.74
N THR A 94 -8.80 6.12 12.04
CA THR A 94 -9.70 7.03 11.30
C THR A 94 -10.50 7.98 12.19
N ALA A 95 -10.76 7.60 13.44
CA ALA A 95 -11.42 8.48 14.40
C ALA A 95 -10.53 9.66 14.84
N ARG A 96 -9.21 9.52 14.68
CA ARG A 96 -8.21 10.50 15.15
C ARG A 96 -7.52 11.27 14.03
N PHE A 97 -7.51 10.72 12.82
CA PHE A 97 -6.83 11.30 11.67
C PHE A 97 -7.75 11.33 10.45
N PRO A 98 -7.69 12.40 9.62
CA PRO A 98 -8.47 12.51 8.39
C PRO A 98 -7.82 11.66 7.29
N ILE A 99 -7.96 10.34 7.40
CA ILE A 99 -7.45 9.37 6.42
C ILE A 99 -8.59 8.45 5.96
N ALA A 100 -8.57 8.07 4.69
CA ALA A 100 -9.48 7.08 4.14
C ALA A 100 -9.43 5.77 4.94
N TYR A 101 -10.59 5.12 5.08
CA TYR A 101 -10.69 3.91 5.89
C TYR A 101 -9.87 2.75 5.33
N ALA A 102 -9.73 2.64 4.00
CA ALA A 102 -8.89 1.63 3.37
C ALA A 102 -7.39 1.87 3.68
N ASP A 103 -6.94 3.11 3.61
CA ASP A 103 -5.56 3.52 3.89
C ASP A 103 -5.17 3.31 5.36
N ALA A 104 -6.11 3.41 6.28
CA ALA A 104 -5.88 3.02 7.67
C ALA A 104 -5.42 1.56 7.81
N PHE A 105 -5.83 0.65 6.91
CA PHE A 105 -5.30 -0.73 6.94
C PHE A 105 -3.86 -0.85 6.44
N ALA A 106 -3.40 0.03 5.55
CA ALA A 106 -1.98 0.09 5.20
C ALA A 106 -1.15 0.55 6.41
N VAL A 107 -1.67 1.50 7.18
CA VAL A 107 -1.05 1.95 8.44
C VAL A 107 -0.98 0.82 9.46
N VAL A 108 -2.09 0.11 9.70
CA VAL A 108 -2.12 -1.05 10.62
C VAL A 108 -1.13 -2.13 10.17
N ALA A 109 -1.13 -2.49 8.88
CA ALA A 109 -0.19 -3.47 8.35
C ALA A 109 1.28 -3.03 8.54
N ALA A 110 1.57 -1.73 8.40
CA ALA A 110 2.91 -1.20 8.63
C ALA A 110 3.33 -1.26 10.09
N GLN A 111 2.40 -0.96 11.02
CA GLN A 111 2.64 -1.07 12.46
C GLN A 111 2.90 -2.53 12.86
N ASP A 112 2.06 -3.46 12.41
CA ASP A 112 2.18 -4.90 12.72
C ASP A 112 3.46 -5.52 12.18
N ARG A 113 3.90 -5.10 11.00
CA ARG A 113 5.04 -5.69 10.29
C ARG A 113 6.34 -4.90 10.42
N GLY A 114 6.33 -3.78 11.15
CA GLY A 114 7.46 -2.86 11.24
C GLY A 114 7.90 -2.32 9.86
N GLY A 115 6.92 -2.06 8.99
CA GLY A 115 7.12 -1.69 7.59
C GLY A 115 7.03 -0.19 7.32
N ILE A 116 7.49 0.20 6.13
CA ILE A 116 7.32 1.56 5.60
C ILE A 116 6.20 1.55 4.57
N VAL A 117 5.19 2.41 4.75
CA VAL A 117 4.12 2.58 3.77
C VAL A 117 4.65 3.34 2.56
N MET A 118 4.44 2.81 1.37
CA MET A 118 4.69 3.50 0.12
C MET A 118 3.39 4.12 -0.36
N THR A 119 3.34 5.44 -0.52
CA THR A 119 2.14 6.14 -1.00
C THR A 119 2.49 7.51 -1.59
N GLY A 120 1.60 8.05 -2.42
CA GLY A 120 1.60 9.46 -2.84
C GLY A 120 0.46 10.26 -2.20
N ASP A 121 -0.32 9.68 -1.29
CA ASP A 121 -1.50 10.31 -0.72
C ASP A 121 -1.17 11.24 0.47
N PRO A 122 -1.41 12.56 0.36
CA PRO A 122 -1.12 13.51 1.44
C PRO A 122 -1.88 13.25 2.75
N GLU A 123 -2.95 12.44 2.75
CA GLU A 123 -3.68 12.04 3.96
C GLU A 123 -2.79 11.29 4.98
N PHE A 124 -1.69 10.67 4.53
CA PHE A 124 -0.70 10.06 5.41
C PHE A 124 0.18 11.07 6.16
N GLY A 125 0.19 12.34 5.74
CA GLY A 125 1.05 13.40 6.28
C GLY A 125 0.92 13.60 7.79
N PRO A 126 -0.30 13.81 8.33
CA PRO A 126 -0.52 13.95 9.77
C PRO A 126 -0.09 12.73 10.59
N LEU A 127 -0.26 11.51 10.06
CA LEU A 127 0.12 10.27 10.75
C LEU A 127 1.65 10.12 10.81
N ALA A 128 2.34 10.43 9.71
CA ALA A 128 3.79 10.44 9.64
C ALA A 128 4.40 11.51 10.58
N ALA A 129 3.82 12.71 10.62
CA ALA A 129 4.25 13.79 11.50
C ALA A 129 4.07 13.44 12.99
N ALA A 130 3.01 12.69 13.32
CA ALA A 130 2.77 12.18 14.66
C ALA A 130 3.60 10.93 15.01
N GLY A 131 4.42 10.43 14.08
CA GLY A 131 5.28 9.26 14.28
C GLY A 131 4.53 7.92 14.34
N LEU A 132 3.28 7.86 13.89
CA LEU A 132 2.48 6.63 13.91
C LEU A 132 2.94 5.64 12.83
N VAL A 133 3.53 6.13 11.74
CA VAL A 133 3.93 5.32 10.59
C VAL A 133 5.08 5.99 9.84
N HIS A 134 5.98 5.19 9.29
CA HIS A 134 6.98 5.67 8.36
C HIS A 134 6.45 5.61 6.93
N VAL A 135 6.65 6.68 6.17
CA VAL A 135 6.15 6.81 4.79
C VAL A 135 7.30 7.05 3.83
N GLU A 136 7.33 6.28 2.75
CA GLU A 136 8.14 6.55 1.57
C GLU A 136 7.24 7.17 0.50
N TRP A 137 7.41 8.49 0.29
CA TRP A 137 6.57 9.27 -0.61
C TRP A 137 6.86 8.98 -2.09
N LEU A 138 5.83 8.55 -2.81
CA LEU A 138 5.86 8.35 -4.26
C LEU A 138 5.43 9.64 -5.00
N PRO A 139 5.99 9.91 -6.19
CA PRO A 139 5.58 11.05 -6.99
C PRO A 139 4.13 10.88 -7.45
N ARG A 140 3.32 11.93 -7.25
CA ARG A 140 1.96 12.00 -7.78
C ARG A 140 1.97 12.28 -9.28
N ARG A 141 0.92 11.86 -10.01
CA ARG A 141 0.70 12.33 -11.38
C ARG A 141 0.71 13.87 -11.37
N ARG A 142 1.52 14.48 -12.24
CA ARG A 142 1.29 15.88 -12.60
C ARG A 142 0.01 15.89 -13.42
N SER A 143 -1.03 16.54 -12.91
CA SER A 143 -2.22 16.93 -13.67
C SER A 143 -1.83 17.79 -14.86
#